data_AF-A0AAU6Z902-F1
#
_entry.id   AF-A0AAU6Z902-F1
#
_cell.length_a   1.000
_cell.length_b   1.000
_cell.length_c   1.000
_cell.angle_alpha   90.00
_cell.angle_beta   90.00
_cell.angle_gamma   90.00
#
_symmetry.space_group_name_H-M   'P 1'
#
loop_
_entity.id
_entity.type
_entity.pdbx_description
1 polymer ?
#
loop_
_entity_poly.entity_id
_entity_poly.type
_entity_poly.pdbx_seq_one_letter_code
_entity_poly.pdbx_strand_id
1 'polypeptide(L)'
;MNYSGTGNEKATPASELNRTHVGQTVSFEPDEFTLVFGRIVAIARKEGGVTIALDGVDGTGGLRSSYSVPPTRIVYIQPDMLTNTESTIKDLFGKVQDNLRGHKGDPKPDTL
;
A
#
# COMPACT_ATOMS: atom_id res chain seq x y z
N MET A 1 13.28 8.38 16.51
CA MET A 1 13.19 8.73 15.08
C MET A 1 11.71 9.05 14.81
N ASN A 2 11.36 9.84 13.78
CA ASN A 2 9.97 10.25 13.50
C ASN A 2 9.65 9.99 12.03
N TYR A 3 9.74 8.73 11.62
CA TYR A 3 9.46 8.34 10.25
C TYR A 3 7.97 8.54 9.92
N SER A 4 7.70 9.29 8.86
CA SER A 4 6.35 9.66 8.42
C SER A 4 5.95 9.01 7.08
N GLY A 5 6.69 8.00 6.61
CA GLY A 5 6.51 7.43 5.27
C GLY A 5 7.09 8.31 4.15
N THR A 6 6.98 7.82 2.92
CA THR A 6 7.50 8.42 1.68
C THR A 6 6.44 9.19 0.87
N GLY A 7 5.25 9.40 1.43
CA GLY A 7 4.12 10.09 0.77
C GLY A 7 3.27 9.20 -0.15
N ASN A 8 3.82 8.08 -0.63
CA ASN A 8 3.09 7.09 -1.43
C ASN A 8 2.65 5.85 -0.63
N GLU A 9 3.05 5.76 0.63
CA GLU A 9 2.67 4.67 1.52
C GLU A 9 1.39 5.02 2.27
N LYS A 10 0.59 3.99 2.55
CA LYS A 10 -0.60 4.13 3.38
C LYS A 10 -0.23 3.93 4.85
N ALA A 11 -0.38 4.99 5.65
CA ALA A 11 -0.33 4.90 7.10
C ALA A 11 -1.48 4.02 7.62
N THR A 12 -1.14 2.94 8.31
CA THR A 12 -2.08 1.92 8.78
C THR A 12 -1.74 1.54 10.22
N PRO A 13 -2.67 1.59 11.17
CA PRO A 13 -2.45 1.05 12.51
C PRO A 13 -2.11 -0.44 12.42
N ALA A 14 -1.13 -0.91 13.20
CA ALA A 14 -0.72 -2.31 13.18
C ALA A 14 -1.90 -3.27 13.44
N SER A 15 -2.87 -2.86 14.27
CA SER A 15 -4.09 -3.60 14.55
C SER A 15 -4.96 -3.90 13.32
N GLU A 16 -4.85 -3.11 12.25
CA GLU A 16 -5.60 -3.28 11.01
C GLU A 16 -4.91 -4.23 10.01
N LEU A 17 -3.66 -4.59 10.27
CA LEU A 17 -2.95 -5.58 9.48
C LEU A 17 -3.68 -6.91 9.52
N ASN A 18 -3.87 -7.47 8.33
CA ASN A 18 -4.60 -8.70 8.10
C ASN A 18 -4.06 -9.39 6.84
N ARG A 19 -4.64 -10.52 6.47
CA ARG A 19 -4.18 -11.35 5.34
C ARG A 19 -3.95 -10.60 4.03
N THR A 20 -4.68 -9.52 3.75
CA THR A 20 -4.54 -8.75 2.49
C THR A 20 -3.21 -8.00 2.41
N HIS A 21 -2.52 -7.83 3.53
CA HIS A 21 -1.24 -7.13 3.60
C HIS A 21 -0.05 -8.08 3.46
N VAL A 22 -0.27 -9.41 3.49
CA VAL A 22 0.78 -10.38 3.23
C VAL A 22 1.25 -10.23 1.78
N GLY A 23 2.56 -10.22 1.58
CA GLY A 23 3.21 -9.98 0.30
C GLY A 23 3.45 -8.50 -0.03
N GLN A 24 2.91 -7.56 0.75
CA GLN A 24 3.15 -6.13 0.58
C GLN A 24 4.43 -5.69 1.29
N THR A 25 5.05 -4.61 0.78
CA THR A 25 6.17 -3.95 1.43
C THR A 25 5.65 -3.11 2.59
N VAL A 26 6.36 -3.16 3.72
CA VAL A 26 6.05 -2.42 4.92
C VAL A 26 7.30 -1.69 5.43
N SER A 27 7.08 -0.50 5.97
CA SER A 27 8.08 0.26 6.71
C SER A 27 7.51 0.69 8.07
N PHE A 28 8.31 0.57 9.12
CA PHE A 28 7.88 0.91 10.49
C PHE A 28 9.06 1.05 11.44
N GLU A 29 8.84 1.80 12.51
CA GLU A 29 9.79 1.91 13.61
C GLU A 29 9.36 0.94 14.73
N PRO A 30 10.08 -0.17 14.99
CA PRO A 30 9.77 -1.01 16.16
C PRO A 30 10.11 -0.30 17.47
N ASP A 31 11.17 0.52 17.49
CA ASP A 31 11.65 1.30 18.63
C ASP A 31 12.05 2.72 18.19
N GLU A 32 12.75 3.48 19.03
CA GLU A 32 13.13 4.87 18.74
C GLU A 32 14.34 5.01 17.78
N PHE A 33 15.15 3.96 17.63
CA PHE A 33 16.44 4.02 16.94
C PHE A 33 16.47 3.21 15.65
N THR A 34 15.46 2.36 15.43
CA THR A 34 15.40 1.44 14.31
C THR A 34 14.26 1.82 13.37
N LEU A 35 14.57 1.92 12.09
CA LEU A 35 13.59 1.95 11.01
C LEU A 35 13.74 0.67 10.18
N VAL A 36 12.67 -0.11 10.09
CA VAL A 36 12.65 -1.41 9.41
C VAL A 36 11.93 -1.25 8.08
N PHE A 37 12.51 -1.84 7.03
CA PHE A 37 11.89 -2.00 5.72
C PHE A 37 11.87 -3.49 5.38
N GLY A 38 10.76 -4.01 4.87
CA GLY A 38 10.71 -5.40 4.44
C GLY A 38 9.40 -5.78 3.77
N ARG A 39 9.33 -7.04 3.35
CA ARG A 39 8.13 -7.62 2.75
C ARG A 39 7.44 -8.53 3.74
N ILE A 40 6.14 -8.34 3.98
CA ILE A 40 5.39 -9.14 4.96
C ILE A 40 5.21 -10.56 4.43
N VAL A 41 5.65 -11.57 5.18
CA VAL A 41 5.39 -13.00 4.86
C VAL A 41 4.33 -13.61 5.76
N ALA A 42 4.18 -13.11 6.98
CA ALA A 42 3.13 -13.54 7.90
C ALA A 42 2.75 -12.45 8.90
N ILE A 43 1.51 -12.50 9.36
CA ILE A 43 0.96 -11.61 10.39
C ILE A 43 0.28 -12.48 11.44
N ALA A 44 0.60 -12.26 12.72
CA ALA A 44 -0.12 -12.83 13.85
C ALA A 44 -0.69 -11.72 14.73
N ARG A 45 -2.02 -11.70 14.92
CA ARG A 45 -2.70 -10.76 15.81
C ARG A 45 -2.95 -11.44 17.16
N LYS A 46 -2.58 -10.76 18.24
CA LYS A 46 -2.77 -11.19 19.63
C LYS A 46 -3.42 -10.05 20.40
N GLU A 47 -4.07 -10.32 21.53
CA GLU A 47 -4.71 -9.27 22.34
C GLU A 47 -3.76 -8.12 22.70
N GLY A 48 -2.47 -8.42 22.92
CA GLY A 48 -1.46 -7.43 23.29
C GLY A 48 -0.65 -6.81 22.15
N GLY A 49 -0.88 -7.20 20.88
CA GLY A 49 -0.11 -6.66 19.76
C GLY A 49 -0.13 -7.48 18.48
N VAL A 50 0.63 -7.01 17.51
CA VAL A 50 0.72 -7.64 16.18
C VAL A 50 2.16 -8.04 15.91
N THR A 51 2.37 -9.31 15.59
CA THR A 51 3.65 -9.82 15.13
C THR A 51 3.68 -9.80 13.61
N ILE A 52 4.68 -9.14 13.04
CA ILE A 52 4.95 -9.06 11.60
C ILE A 52 6.21 -9.87 11.33
N ALA A 53 6.12 -10.87 10.45
CA ALA A 53 7.27 -11.59 9.94
C ALA A 53 7.65 -11.04 8.55
N LEU A 54 8.95 -10.86 8.31
CA LEU A 54 9.50 -10.28 7.10
C LEU A 54 10.31 -11.29 6.29
N ASP A 55 10.21 -11.19 4.96
CA ASP A 55 10.95 -12.05 4.02
C ASP A 55 12.44 -11.72 4.01
N GLY A 56 13.29 -12.74 3.96
CA GLY A 56 14.72 -12.61 3.62
C GLY A 56 15.60 -11.77 4.56
N VAL A 57 15.10 -11.34 5.73
CA VAL A 57 15.87 -10.51 6.67
C VAL A 57 16.62 -11.30 7.75
N ASP A 58 16.46 -12.63 7.79
CA ASP A 58 17.15 -13.48 8.77
C ASP A 58 18.68 -13.40 8.60
N GLY A 59 19.37 -13.00 9.67
CA GLY A 59 20.84 -13.01 9.74
C GLY A 59 21.55 -11.89 8.97
N THR A 60 20.82 -10.98 8.33
CA THR A 60 21.41 -9.83 7.64
C THR A 60 21.48 -8.61 8.59
N GLY A 61 22.69 -8.12 8.88
CA GLY A 61 22.90 -6.85 9.57
C GLY A 61 22.30 -6.72 10.98
N GLY A 62 21.96 -7.83 11.64
CA GLY A 62 21.32 -7.82 12.97
C GLY A 62 19.81 -7.61 12.94
N LEU A 63 19.18 -7.65 11.77
CA LEU A 63 17.71 -7.59 11.64
C LEU A 63 17.06 -8.89 12.11
N ARG A 64 15.89 -8.75 12.72
CA ARG A 64 15.04 -9.88 13.11
C ARG A 64 14.12 -10.25 11.95
N SER A 65 13.86 -11.54 11.74
CA SER A 65 12.77 -12.00 10.86
C SER A 65 11.39 -11.62 11.33
N SER A 66 11.21 -11.32 12.61
CA SER A 66 9.92 -10.92 13.12
C SER A 66 9.99 -9.83 14.17
N TYR A 67 8.96 -8.98 14.17
CA TYR A 67 8.79 -7.85 15.07
C TYR A 67 7.42 -7.92 15.71
N SER A 68 7.36 -7.72 17.02
CA SER A 68 6.09 -7.50 17.71
C SER A 68 5.92 -6.01 17.93
N VAL A 69 4.85 -5.44 17.37
CA VAL A 69 4.53 -4.03 17.46
C VAL A 69 3.24 -3.81 18.25
N PRO A 70 3.13 -2.70 19.02
CA PRO A 70 1.89 -2.32 19.66
C PRO A 70 0.77 -2.17 18.62
N PRO A 71 -0.50 -2.51 18.98
CA PRO A 71 -1.61 -2.46 18.02
C PRO A 71 -1.86 -1.06 17.46
N THR A 72 -1.55 -0.02 18.24
CA THR A 72 -1.72 1.39 17.86
C THR A 72 -0.52 1.96 17.09
N ARG A 73 0.58 1.22 16.94
CA ARG A 73 1.76 1.68 16.20
C ARG A 73 1.37 1.83 14.73
N ILE A 74 1.70 2.98 14.14
CA ILE A 74 1.52 3.20 12.72
C ILE A 74 2.62 2.45 11.96
N VAL A 75 2.20 1.65 10.99
CA VAL A 75 3.06 1.08 9.96
C VAL A 75 2.68 1.68 8.61
N TYR A 76 3.64 1.75 7.70
CA TYR A 76 3.46 2.32 6.38
C TYR A 76 3.50 1.19 5.37
N ILE A 77 2.38 1.01 4.66
CA ILE A 77 2.22 -0.08 3.71
C ILE A 77 2.32 0.50 2.31
N GLN A 78 3.23 -0.06 1.50
CA GLN A 78 3.30 0.30 0.09
C GLN A 78 2.09 -0.32 -0.63
N PRO A 79 1.22 0.49 -1.24
CA PRO A 79 0.09 -0.04 -1.97
C PRO A 79 0.57 -0.84 -3.19
N ASP A 80 -0.17 -1.88 -3.55
CA ASP A 80 0.13 -2.66 -4.76
C ASP A 80 -0.07 -1.77 -6.00
N MET A 81 1.05 -1.39 -6.63
CA MET A 81 1.05 -0.52 -7.79
C MET A 81 0.34 -1.17 -8.99
N LEU A 82 0.33 -2.51 -9.08
CA LEU A 82 -0.31 -3.22 -10.19
C LEU A 82 -1.84 -3.11 -10.10
N THR A 83 -2.40 -3.32 -8.90
CA THR A 83 -3.86 -3.22 -8.70
C THR A 83 -4.38 -1.80 -8.92
N ASN A 84 -3.63 -0.78 -8.48
CA ASN A 84 -4.01 0.61 -8.70
C ASN A 84 -3.92 1.02 -10.18
N THR A 85 -2.90 0.53 -10.89
CA THR A 85 -2.74 0.80 -12.34
C THR A 85 -3.94 0.29 -13.14
N GLU A 86 -4.49 -0.87 -12.81
CA GLU A 86 -5.71 -1.38 -13.47
C GLU A 86 -6.93 -0.47 -13.28
N SER A 87 -7.13 0.06 -12.07
CA SER A 87 -8.25 0.99 -11.80
C SER A 87 -8.09 2.32 -12.55
N THR A 88 -6.87 2.89 -12.55
CA THR A 88 -6.59 4.14 -13.29
C THR A 88 -6.75 3.95 -14.79
N ILE A 89 -6.30 2.82 -15.34
CA ILE A 89 -6.47 2.47 -16.75
C ILE A 89 -7.97 2.36 -17.08
N LYS A 90 -8.77 1.66 -16.27
CA LYS A 90 -10.23 1.53 -16.48
C LYS A 90 -10.94 2.89 -16.47
N ASP A 91 -10.59 3.78 -15.55
CA ASP A 91 -11.16 5.12 -15.46
C ASP A 91 -10.80 5.99 -16.68
N LEU A 92 -9.56 5.89 -17.17
CA LEU A 92 -9.13 6.56 -18.39
C LEU A 92 -9.88 6.03 -19.62
N PHE A 93 -10.06 4.71 -19.73
CA PHE A 93 -10.85 4.11 -20.82
C PHE A 93 -12.32 4.52 -20.77
N GLY A 94 -12.94 4.58 -19.59
CA GLY A 94 -14.31 5.06 -19.42
C GLY A 94 -14.48 6.50 -19.91
N LYS A 95 -13.59 7.41 -19.50
CA LYS A 95 -13.61 8.82 -19.94
C LYS A 95 -13.45 8.97 -21.46
N VAL A 96 -12.59 8.15 -22.08
CA VAL A 96 -12.42 8.15 -23.54
C VAL A 96 -13.69 7.66 -24.24
N GLN A 97 -14.33 6.61 -23.73
CA GLN A 97 -15.60 6.10 -24.29
C GLN A 97 -16.74 7.13 -24.19
N ASP A 98 -16.85 7.81 -23.06
CA ASP A 98 -17.86 8.85 -22.84
C ASP A 98 -17.68 10.04 -23.79
N ASN A 99 -16.44 10.50 -23.98
CA ASN A 99 -16.11 11.56 -24.94
C ASN A 99 -16.40 11.14 -26.39
N LEU A 100 -16.08 9.90 -26.78
CA LEU A 100 -16.37 9.39 -28.13
C LEU A 100 -17.87 9.20 -28.39
N ARG A 101 -18.66 8.89 -27.37
CA ARG A 101 -20.12 8.81 -27.47
C ARG A 101 -20.79 10.18 -27.56
N GLY A 102 -20.23 11.20 -26.90
CA GLY A 102 -20.69 12.58 -26.97
C GLY A 102 -20.52 13.26 -28.34
N HIS A 103 -19.59 12.78 -29.18
CA HIS A 103 -19.29 13.38 -30.49
C HIS A 103 -20.10 12.82 -31.68
N LYS A 104 -21.10 11.95 -31.46
CA LYS A 104 -21.91 11.38 -32.56
C LYS A 104 -23.14 12.21 -32.96
N GLY A 105 -23.29 13.45 -32.47
CA GLY A 105 -24.57 14.15 -32.46
C GLY A 105 -24.67 15.53 -33.12
N ASP A 106 -23.60 16.14 -33.63
CA ASP A 106 -23.72 17.48 -34.27
C ASP A 106 -23.65 17.37 -35.79
N PRO A 107 -24.79 17.36 -36.52
CA PRO A 107 -24.78 17.65 -37.94
C PRO A 107 -24.32 19.10 -38.14
N LYS A 108 -23.24 19.26 -38.92
CA LYS A 108 -22.81 20.56 -39.45
C LYS A 108 -24.02 21.29 -40.06
N PRO A 109 -24.31 22.55 -39.70
CA PRO A 109 -25.15 23.37 -40.55
C PRO A 109 -24.32 23.74 -41.78
N ASP A 110 -24.68 23.17 -42.93
CA ASP A 110 -24.18 23.67 -44.21
C ASP A 110 -24.77 25.07 -44.42
N THR A 111 -23.91 26.07 -44.29
CA THR A 111 -24.17 27.44 -44.74
C THR A 111 -23.96 27.48 -46.25
N LEU A 112 -25.04 27.67 -47.02
CA LEU A 112 -25.21 28.61 -48.14
C LEU A 112 -26.50 28.33 -48.92
#